data_AF-A0AAW4VZD6-F1
#
_entry.id   AF-A0AAW4VZD6-F1
#
_cell.length_a   1.000
_cell.length_b   1.000
_cell.length_c   1.000
_cell.angle_alpha   90.00
_cell.angle_beta   90.00
_cell.angle_gamma   90.00
#
_symmetry.space_group_name_H-M   'P 1'
#
loop_
_entity.id
_entity.type
_entity.pdbx_description
1 polymer ?
#
loop_
_entity_poly.entity_id
_entity_poly.type
_entity_poly.pdbx_seq_one_letter_code
_entity_poly.pdbx_strand_id
1 'polypeptide(L)'
;MTETVIQLEKTTGELMDILRSKPDAAAFVQENADELQNKTVPELLADLLERKQLTRAAVIRAAGLARTYGYQLFDGTYTPTRDKLIQLAFGFQLTVEETQALLKAAGHAVLYPRNARDVVIIECLY
;
A
#
# COMPACT_ATOMS: atom_id res chain seq x y z
N MET A 1 5.46 -23.48 -24.18
CA MET A 1 4.49 -22.43 -23.79
C MET A 1 3.93 -22.85 -22.45
N THR A 2 4.60 -22.45 -21.37
CA THR A 2 4.14 -22.72 -20.01
C THR A 2 3.05 -21.71 -19.70
N GLU A 3 1.83 -22.18 -19.50
CA GLU A 3 0.73 -21.37 -18.96
C GLU A 3 1.17 -20.88 -17.57
N THR A 4 1.53 -19.59 -17.47
CA THR A 4 1.62 -18.93 -16.18
C THR A 4 0.19 -18.83 -15.66
N VAL A 5 -0.19 -19.78 -14.81
CA VAL A 5 -1.41 -19.67 -14.01
C VAL A 5 -1.26 -18.39 -13.19
N ILE A 6 -2.03 -17.37 -13.51
CA ILE A 6 -2.13 -16.17 -12.68
C ILE A 6 -2.79 -16.64 -11.39
N GLN A 7 -1.99 -16.88 -10.35
CA GLN A 7 -2.49 -17.21 -9.03
C GLN A 7 -3.16 -15.94 -8.49
N LEU A 8 -4.50 -15.93 -8.49
CA LEU A 8 -5.29 -14.86 -7.90
C LEU A 8 -4.95 -14.78 -6.40
N GLU A 9 -4.74 -13.57 -5.86
CA GLU A 9 -4.55 -13.39 -4.42
C GLU A 9 -5.73 -13.99 -3.65
N LYS A 10 -5.45 -14.71 -2.55
CA LYS A 10 -6.51 -15.28 -1.72
C LYS A 10 -7.34 -14.16 -1.10
N THR A 11 -8.65 -14.36 -1.05
CA THR A 11 -9.54 -13.45 -0.33
C THR A 11 -9.25 -13.46 1.16
N THR A 12 -9.62 -12.38 1.86
CA THR A 12 -9.52 -12.34 3.33
C THR A 12 -10.33 -13.47 3.99
N GLY A 13 -11.46 -13.88 3.39
CA GLY A 13 -12.25 -15.01 3.88
C GLY A 13 -11.45 -16.32 3.84
N GLU A 14 -10.84 -16.63 2.69
CA GLU A 14 -10.02 -17.83 2.52
C GLU A 14 -8.81 -17.83 3.46
N LEU A 15 -8.11 -16.70 3.61
CA LEU A 15 -6.99 -16.60 4.55
C LEU A 15 -7.43 -16.80 6.01
N MET A 16 -8.64 -16.34 6.38
CA MET A 16 -9.18 -16.57 7.72
C MET A 16 -9.54 -18.04 7.96
N ASP A 17 -10.09 -18.73 6.95
CA ASP A 17 -10.37 -20.16 7.04
C ASP A 17 -9.08 -20.98 7.14
N ILE A 18 -8.06 -20.64 6.34
CA ILE A 18 -6.73 -21.25 6.45
C ILE A 18 -6.16 -21.00 7.84
N LEU A 19 -6.15 -19.75 8.34
CA LEU A 19 -5.63 -19.40 9.67
C LEU A 19 -6.30 -20.21 10.79
N ARG A 20 -7.62 -20.41 10.73
CA ARG A 20 -8.36 -21.22 11.70
C ARG A 20 -8.03 -22.72 11.63
N SER A 21 -7.63 -23.20 10.46
CA SER A 21 -7.24 -24.61 10.25
C SER A 21 -5.81 -24.92 10.72
N LYS A 22 -4.97 -23.90 10.95
CA LYS A 22 -3.57 -24.09 11.34
C LYS A 22 -3.43 -24.30 12.85
N PRO A 23 -2.46 -25.12 13.29
CA PRO A 23 -2.22 -25.38 14.70
C PRO A 23 -1.75 -24.13 15.45
N ASP A 24 -1.06 -23.21 14.77
CA ASP A 24 -0.57 -21.96 15.30
C ASP A 24 -0.32 -20.93 14.18
N ALA A 25 0.05 -19.70 14.59
CA ALA A 25 0.36 -18.61 13.68
C ALA A 25 1.65 -18.85 12.86
N ALA A 26 2.61 -19.61 13.37
CA ALA A 26 3.87 -19.85 12.68
C ALA A 26 3.66 -20.74 11.45
N ALA A 27 2.86 -21.80 11.57
CA ALA A 27 2.46 -22.66 10.47
C ALA A 27 1.72 -21.88 9.37
N PHE A 28 0.84 -20.95 9.77
CA PHE A 28 0.16 -20.07 8.80
C PHE A 28 1.15 -19.19 8.03
N VAL A 29 2.04 -18.50 8.75
CA VAL A 29 3.03 -17.58 8.16
C VAL A 29 3.98 -18.31 7.21
N GLN A 30 4.46 -19.50 7.59
CA GLN A 30 5.38 -20.27 6.75
C GLN A 30 4.72 -20.75 5.45
N GLU A 31 3.49 -21.24 5.50
CA GLU A 31 2.81 -21.80 4.32
C GLU A 31 2.15 -20.73 3.42
N ASN A 32 1.95 -19.51 3.93
CA ASN A 32 1.30 -18.42 3.19
C ASN A 32 2.20 -17.18 3.07
N ALA A 33 3.52 -17.36 3.10
CA ALA A 33 4.49 -16.26 3.07
C ALA A 33 4.25 -15.31 1.87
N ASP A 34 3.88 -15.85 0.71
CA ASP A 34 3.60 -15.05 -0.51
C ASP A 34 2.29 -14.26 -0.44
N GLU A 35 1.37 -14.60 0.48
CA GLU A 35 0.11 -13.86 0.73
C GLU A 35 0.29 -12.74 1.77
N LEU A 36 1.44 -12.71 2.45
CA LEU A 36 1.72 -11.71 3.47
C LEU A 36 2.14 -10.39 2.83
N GLN A 37 1.81 -9.29 3.51
CA GLN A 37 2.27 -7.96 3.11
C GLN A 37 3.77 -7.81 3.39
N ASN A 38 4.58 -8.25 2.43
CA ASN A 38 6.04 -8.27 2.57
C ASN A 38 6.72 -7.00 2.07
N LYS A 39 6.00 -6.13 1.36
CA LYS A 39 6.56 -4.85 0.87
C LYS A 39 6.46 -3.78 1.94
N THR A 40 7.62 -3.22 2.27
CA THR A 40 7.71 -2.00 3.07
C THR A 40 7.23 -0.79 2.26
N VAL A 41 6.92 0.31 2.96
CA VAL A 41 6.55 1.57 2.31
C VAL A 41 7.61 2.03 1.30
N PRO A 42 8.92 2.11 1.63
CA PRO A 42 9.95 2.51 0.66
C PRO A 42 9.99 1.66 -0.60
N GLU A 43 9.85 0.33 -0.48
CA GLU A 43 9.84 -0.59 -1.62
C GLU A 43 8.61 -0.32 -2.51
N LEU A 44 7.43 -0.20 -1.92
CA LEU A 44 6.21 0.12 -2.66
C LEU A 44 6.30 1.47 -3.38
N LEU A 45 6.89 2.48 -2.72
CA LEU A 45 7.10 3.80 -3.32
C LEU A 45 8.12 3.76 -4.46
N ALA A 46 9.17 2.93 -4.36
CA ALA A 46 10.13 2.73 -5.45
C ALA A 46 9.45 2.09 -6.67
N ASP A 47 8.66 1.03 -6.46
CA ASP A 47 7.90 0.37 -7.52
C ASP A 47 6.92 1.33 -8.20
N LEU A 48 6.26 2.20 -7.43
CA LEU A 48 5.34 3.21 -7.96
C LEU A 48 6.05 4.25 -8.83
N LEU A 49 7.25 4.68 -8.43
CA LEU A 49 8.05 5.60 -9.25
C LEU A 49 8.44 4.99 -10.59
N GLU A 50 8.87 3.72 -10.58
CA GLU A 50 9.25 3.01 -11.80
C GLU A 50 8.04 2.81 -12.73
N ARG A 51 6.95 2.23 -12.20
CA ARG A 51 5.74 1.96 -12.99
C ARG A 51 5.12 3.21 -13.60
N LYS A 52 5.13 4.34 -12.88
CA LYS A 52 4.56 5.61 -13.36
C LYS A 52 5.59 6.52 -14.05
N GLN A 53 6.85 6.09 -14.17
CA GLN A 53 7.96 6.89 -14.71
C GLN A 53 8.09 8.27 -14.05
N LEU A 54 7.95 8.32 -12.72
CA LEU A 54 8.03 9.55 -11.93
C LEU A 54 9.36 9.66 -11.19
N THR A 55 9.74 10.89 -10.83
CA THR A 55 10.89 11.12 -9.94
C THR A 55 10.42 11.45 -8.52
N ARG A 56 11.20 11.04 -7.49
CA ARG A 56 10.95 11.39 -6.08
C ARG A 56 10.63 12.89 -5.92
N ALA A 57 11.46 13.73 -6.54
CA ALA A 57 11.34 15.18 -6.43
C ALA A 57 10.05 15.72 -7.07
N ALA A 58 9.61 15.15 -8.20
CA ALA A 58 8.35 15.55 -8.83
C ALA A 58 7.15 15.21 -7.94
N VAL A 59 7.12 13.98 -7.40
CA VAL A 59 6.05 13.52 -6.51
C VAL A 59 6.01 14.36 -5.23
N ILE A 60 7.14 14.59 -4.57
CA ILE A 60 7.21 15.37 -3.32
C ILE A 60 6.67 16.79 -3.53
N ARG A 61 7.01 17.41 -4.67
CA ARG A 61 6.48 18.73 -5.04
C ARG A 61 4.98 18.69 -5.32
N ALA A 62 4.51 17.73 -6.11
CA ALA A 62 3.09 17.57 -6.44
C ALA A 62 2.23 17.29 -5.20
N ALA A 63 2.76 16.50 -4.26
CA ALA A 63 2.12 16.24 -2.98
C ALA A 63 2.11 17.46 -2.04
N GLY A 64 2.88 18.52 -2.33
CA GLY A 64 3.05 19.64 -1.40
C GLY A 64 3.72 19.23 -0.08
N LEU A 65 4.58 18.22 -0.10
CA LEU A 65 5.32 17.77 1.06
C LEU A 65 6.59 18.61 1.26
N ALA A 66 6.92 18.92 2.51
CA ALA A 66 8.22 19.53 2.80
C ALA A 66 9.33 18.56 2.37
N ARG A 67 10.33 19.10 1.68
CA ARG A 67 11.38 18.29 1.02
C ARG A 67 12.01 17.27 1.96
N THR A 68 12.40 17.68 3.17
CA THR A 68 13.02 16.80 4.16
C THR A 68 12.16 15.60 4.50
N TYR A 69 10.88 15.81 4.84
CA TYR A 69 9.95 14.70 5.15
C TYR A 69 9.70 13.80 3.94
N GLY A 70 9.59 14.39 2.75
CA GLY A 70 9.41 13.65 1.51
C GLY A 70 10.54 12.65 1.29
N TYR A 71 11.80 13.08 1.37
CA TYR A 71 12.94 12.18 1.19
C TYR A 71 13.06 11.14 2.31
N GLN A 72 12.85 11.52 3.57
CA GLN A 72 12.87 10.57 4.70
C GLN A 72 11.85 9.43 4.53
N LEU A 73 10.70 9.71 3.89
CA LEU A 73 9.70 8.71 3.57
C LEU A 73 10.20 7.69 2.53
N PHE A 74 10.84 8.16 1.46
CA PHE A 74 11.44 7.27 0.45
C PHE A 74 12.66 6.50 0.98
N ASP A 75 13.34 7.04 1.98
CA ASP A 75 14.51 6.42 2.59
C ASP A 75 14.13 5.51 3.78
N GLY A 76 12.84 5.45 4.15
CA GLY A 76 12.35 4.60 5.26
C GLY A 76 12.76 5.06 6.66
N THR A 77 13.24 6.30 6.80
CA THR A 77 13.74 6.86 8.07
C THR A 77 12.68 7.62 8.85
N TYR A 78 11.46 7.72 8.32
CA TYR A 78 10.33 8.39 8.93
C TYR A 78 9.07 7.53 8.83
N THR A 79 8.37 7.37 9.95
CA THR A 79 7.06 6.71 10.00
C THR A 79 5.98 7.71 9.60
N PRO A 80 5.37 7.60 8.41
CA PRO A 80 4.37 8.55 7.95
C PRO A 80 3.06 8.41 8.71
N THR A 81 2.36 9.52 8.88
CA THR A 81 0.94 9.50 9.28
C THR A 81 0.06 9.10 8.09
N ARG A 82 -1.15 8.60 8.37
CA ARG A 82 -2.17 8.30 7.35
C ARG A 82 -2.40 9.48 6.40
N ASP A 83 -2.52 10.68 6.95
CA ASP A 83 -2.76 11.89 6.16
C ASP A 83 -1.58 12.25 5.24
N LYS A 84 -0.34 11.98 5.67
CA LYS A 84 0.85 12.18 4.82
C LYS A 84 0.90 11.17 3.68
N LEU A 85 0.43 9.95 3.90
CA LEU A 85 0.31 8.94 2.83
C LEU A 85 -0.79 9.30 1.84
N ILE A 86 -1.95 9.79 2.30
CA ILE A 86 -3.02 10.27 1.42
C ILE A 86 -2.55 11.48 0.59
N GLN A 87 -1.86 12.42 1.22
CA GLN A 87 -1.24 13.56 0.54
C GLN A 87 -0.25 13.10 -0.55
N LEU A 88 0.57 12.10 -0.23
CA LEU A 88 1.50 11.49 -1.19
C LEU A 88 0.77 10.76 -2.31
N ALA A 89 -0.33 10.06 -2.02
CA ALA A 89 -1.15 9.35 -2.99
C ALA A 89 -1.67 10.30 -4.08
N PHE A 90 -2.13 11.49 -3.69
CA PHE A 90 -2.49 12.54 -4.66
C PHE A 90 -1.29 13.02 -5.48
N GLY A 91 -0.12 13.23 -4.86
CA GLY A 91 1.10 13.61 -5.58
C GLY A 91 1.59 12.56 -6.58
N PHE A 92 1.30 11.28 -6.33
CA PHE A 92 1.57 10.17 -7.24
C PHE A 92 0.47 9.93 -8.28
N GLN A 93 -0.70 10.54 -8.12
CA GLN A 93 -1.91 10.20 -8.88
C GLN A 93 -2.20 8.68 -8.78
N LEU A 94 -2.29 8.19 -7.53
CA LEU A 94 -2.64 6.80 -7.26
C LEU A 94 -4.13 6.55 -7.52
N THR A 95 -4.45 5.31 -7.93
CA THR A 95 -5.84 4.83 -7.87
C THR A 95 -6.24 4.56 -6.42
N VAL A 96 -7.53 4.25 -6.20
CA VAL A 96 -8.01 3.78 -4.90
C VAL A 96 -7.26 2.51 -4.47
N GLU A 97 -7.08 1.54 -5.36
CA GLU A 97 -6.39 0.27 -5.07
C GLU A 97 -4.93 0.49 -4.69
N GLU A 98 -4.21 1.34 -5.41
CA GLU A 98 -2.82 1.68 -5.11
C GLU A 98 -2.69 2.43 -3.78
N THR A 99 -3.61 3.38 -3.52
CA THR A 99 -3.69 4.09 -2.24
C THR A 99 -3.96 3.12 -1.10
N GLN A 100 -4.81 2.11 -1.36
CA GLN A 100 -5.12 1.10 -0.38
C GLN A 100 -3.94 0.22 -0.04
N ALA A 101 -3.15 -0.20 -1.03
CA ALA A 101 -1.91 -0.93 -0.82
C ALA A 101 -0.92 -0.10 0.01
N LEU A 102 -0.78 1.20 -0.28
CA LEU A 102 0.11 2.10 0.44
C LEU A 102 -0.28 2.25 1.93
N LEU A 103 -1.57 2.43 2.21
CA LEU A 103 -2.06 2.53 3.59
C LEU A 103 -1.83 1.24 4.37
N LYS A 104 -2.10 0.08 3.74
CA LYS A 104 -1.90 -1.24 4.34
C LYS A 104 -0.41 -1.51 4.65
N ALA A 105 0.48 -1.26 3.69
CA ALA A 105 1.93 -1.43 3.86
C ALA A 105 2.51 -0.57 5.00
N ALA A 106 1.86 0.56 5.30
CA ALA A 106 2.23 1.43 6.41
C ALA A 106 1.52 1.11 7.74
N GLY A 107 0.67 0.07 7.78
CA GLY A 107 -0.10 -0.32 8.97
C GLY A 107 -1.26 0.63 9.30
N HIS A 108 -1.69 1.47 8.37
CA HIS A 108 -2.79 2.42 8.59
C HIS A 108 -4.14 1.86 8.12
N ALA A 109 -5.21 2.36 8.73
CA ALA A 109 -6.56 2.03 8.32
C ALA A 109 -6.81 2.44 6.85
N VAL A 110 -7.43 1.52 6.13
CA VAL A 110 -7.89 1.68 4.74
C VAL A 110 -8.86 2.86 4.59
N LEU A 111 -9.09 3.35 3.35
CA LEU A 111 -10.16 4.30 3.09
C LEU A 111 -11.49 3.55 3.24
N TYR A 112 -12.35 4.03 4.13
CA TYR A 112 -13.58 3.33 4.47
C TYR A 112 -14.80 4.13 4.01
N PRO A 113 -15.62 3.62 3.05
CA PRO A 113 -16.78 4.34 2.53
C PRO A 113 -17.88 4.70 3.54
N ARG A 114 -17.81 4.21 4.78
CA ARG A 114 -18.71 4.65 5.86
C ARG A 114 -18.21 5.88 6.61
N ASN A 115 -16.98 6.31 6.35
CA ASN A 115 -16.42 7.55 6.88
C ASN A 115 -16.60 8.66 5.84
N ALA A 116 -17.29 9.74 6.22
CA ALA A 116 -17.60 10.85 5.30
C ALA A 116 -16.35 11.49 4.67
N ARG A 117 -15.23 11.60 5.40
CA ARG A 117 -13.96 12.12 4.86
C ARG A 117 -13.39 11.17 3.82
N ASP A 118 -13.39 9.88 4.13
CA ASP A 118 -12.84 8.88 3.21
C ASP A 118 -13.67 8.76 1.93
N VAL A 119 -14.98 8.99 1.98
CA VAL A 119 -15.84 9.07 0.78
C VAL A 119 -15.32 10.15 -0.17
N VAL A 120 -15.07 11.36 0.34
CA VAL A 120 -14.54 12.47 -0.48
C VAL A 120 -13.14 12.13 -1.02
N ILE A 121 -12.29 11.50 -0.21
CA ILE A 121 -10.95 11.09 -0.67
C ILE A 121 -11.06 10.04 -1.78
N ILE A 122 -11.91 9.02 -1.62
CA ILE A 122 -12.14 7.99 -2.63
C ILE A 122 -12.66 8.61 -3.93
N GLU A 123 -13.63 9.53 -3.84
CA GLU A 123 -14.16 10.25 -4.99
C GLU A 123 -13.07 11.02 -5.75
N CYS A 124 -12.15 11.69 -5.04
CA CYS A 124 -11.04 12.41 -5.66
C CYS A 124 -9.93 11.50 -6.24
N LEU A 125 -9.95 10.20 -5.95
CA LEU A 125 -8.98 9.23 -6.48
C LEU A 125 -9.51 8.46 -7.70
N TYR A 126 -10.80 8.59 -8.02
CA TYR A 126 -11.39 8.11 -9.28
C TYR A 126 -11.16 9.11 -10.42
#